data_AF-A0AAV6K3V7-F1
#
_entry.id   AF-A0AAV6K3V7-F1
#
_cell.length_a   1.000
_cell.length_b   1.000
_cell.length_c   1.000
_cell.angle_alpha   90.00
_cell.angle_beta   90.00
_cell.angle_gamma   90.00
#
_symmetry.space_group_name_H-M   'P 1'
#
loop_
_entity.id
_entity.type
_entity.pdbx_description
1 polymer ?
#
loop_
_entity_poly.entity_id
_entity_poly.type
_entity_poly.pdbx_seq_one_letter_code
_entity_poly.pdbx_strand_id
1 'polypeptide(L)' 'MEKYPFHITNNYMFGQLQAVDLQSIQPAVRADTEGGNFRDDLPETFENREAMISAVPNYEEPFIKVPKVLNKE' A
#
# COMPACT_ATOMS: atom_id res chain seq x y z
N MET A 1 -39.96 -17.06 23.68
CA MET A 1 -38.49 -17.16 23.69
C MET A 1 -38.08 -17.70 22.33
N GLU A 2 -38.00 -16.81 21.34
CA GLU A 2 -37.82 -17.17 19.94
C GLU A 2 -36.32 -17.32 19.66
N LYS A 3 -35.88 -18.55 19.42
CA LYS A 3 -34.49 -18.87 19.09
C LYS A 3 -34.25 -18.50 17.62
N TYR A 4 -33.66 -17.35 17.37
CA TYR A 4 -33.10 -17.04 16.05
C TYR A 4 -31.90 -17.99 15.80
N PRO A 5 -31.91 -18.82 14.75
CA PRO A 5 -30.80 -19.71 14.46
C PRO A 5 -29.63 -18.90 13.90
N PHE A 6 -28.52 -18.89 14.64
CA PHE A 6 -27.27 -18.27 14.21
C PHE A 6 -26.64 -19.15 13.12
N HIS A 7 -26.80 -18.76 11.86
CA HIS A 7 -26.16 -19.42 10.72
C HIS A 7 -24.66 -19.10 10.71
N ILE A 8 -23.82 -19.99 11.28
CA ILE A 8 -22.37 -19.92 11.11
C ILE A 8 -22.03 -20.63 9.79
N THR A 9 -22.22 -19.94 8.67
CA THR A 9 -21.55 -20.33 7.42
C THR A 9 -20.13 -19.79 7.47
N ASN A 10 -19.16 -20.64 7.12
CA ASN A 10 -17.72 -20.39 7.17
C ASN A 10 -17.32 -19.07 6.50
N ASN A 11 -17.28 -17.99 7.28
CA ASN A 11 -16.83 -16.69 6.83
C ASN A 11 -15.34 -16.58 7.17
N TYR A 12 -14.51 -16.91 6.18
CA TYR A 12 -13.09 -16.58 6.13
C TYR A 12 -12.84 -15.16 6.64
N MET A 13 -11.74 -14.99 7.39
CA MET A 13 -11.15 -13.85 8.13
C MET A 13 -11.71 -12.41 8.06
N PHE A 14 -12.61 -12.03 7.16
CA PHE A 14 -13.24 -10.71 7.08
C PHE A 14 -14.71 -10.71 6.62
N GLY A 15 -15.33 -11.87 6.34
CA GLY A 15 -16.70 -11.92 5.79
C GLY A 15 -17.79 -11.33 6.70
N GLN A 16 -17.55 -11.26 8.01
CA GLN A 16 -18.49 -10.66 8.97
C GLN A 16 -18.67 -9.15 8.75
N LEU A 17 -17.70 -8.46 8.16
CA LEU A 17 -17.75 -7.00 7.94
C LEU A 17 -18.68 -6.60 6.78
N GLN A 18 -19.05 -7.55 5.91
CA GLN A 18 -19.95 -7.29 4.78
C GLN A 18 -21.42 -7.10 5.20
N ALA A 19 -21.78 -7.53 6.43
CA ALA A 19 -23.13 -7.38 6.97
C ALA A 19 -23.39 -6.00 7.59
N VAL A 20 -22.38 -5.12 7.64
CA VAL A 20 -22.48 -3.78 8.23
C VAL A 20 -22.90 -2.78 7.17
N ASP A 21 -23.95 -1.99 7.46
CA ASP A 21 -24.33 -0.85 6.60
C ASP A 21 -23.36 0.32 6.80
N LEU A 22 -22.62 0.66 5.74
CA LEU A 22 -21.61 1.72 5.71
C LEU A 22 -21.96 2.83 4.71
N GLN A 23 -23.16 2.83 4.13
CA GLN A 23 -23.52 3.75 3.02
C GLN A 23 -23.33 5.24 3.37
N SER A 24 -23.46 5.59 4.65
CA SER A 24 -23.36 6.97 5.15
C SER A 24 -22.11 7.26 5.98
N ILE A 25 -21.24 6.27 6.20
CA ILE A 25 -20.07 6.42 7.08
C ILE A 25 -18.86 6.86 6.25
N GLN A 26 -18.30 8.02 6.60
CA GLN A 26 -17.02 8.43 6.04
C GLN A 26 -15.92 7.47 6.51
N PRO A 27 -15.06 6.96 5.60
CA PRO A 27 -13.94 6.12 5.99
C PRO A 27 -13.04 6.81 7.01
N ALA A 28 -12.57 6.05 8.00
CA ALA A 28 -11.60 6.56 8.95
C ALA A 28 -10.25 6.79 8.23
N VAL A 29 -9.82 8.05 8.19
CA VAL A 29 -8.46 8.46 7.80
C VAL A 29 -7.67 8.72 9.08
N ARG A 30 -6.34 8.74 9.06
CA ARG A 30 -5.55 9.02 10.28
C ARG A 30 -5.97 10.38 10.85
N ALA A 31 -6.16 10.43 12.17
CA ALA A 31 -6.69 11.60 12.86
C ALA A 31 -5.77 12.84 12.76
N ASP A 32 -4.50 12.65 12.42
CA ASP A 32 -3.46 13.67 12.29
C ASP A 32 -3.13 14.06 10.83
N THR A 33 -3.79 13.44 9.86
CA THR A 33 -3.67 13.82 8.43
C THR A 33 -4.68 14.89 8.04
N GLU A 34 -4.65 16.02 8.75
CA GLU A 34 -5.25 17.24 8.19
C GLU A 34 -4.47 17.61 6.92
N GLY A 35 -5.18 18.07 5.89
CA GLY A 35 -4.56 18.41 4.60
C GLY A 35 -3.48 19.47 4.76
N GLY A 36 -2.49 19.50 3.85
CA GLY A 36 -1.42 20.51 3.90
C GLY A 36 0.01 19.97 4.05
N ASN A 37 0.21 18.65 3.96
CA ASN A 37 1.55 18.06 3.92
C ASN A 37 2.19 18.22 2.52
N PHE A 38 2.59 19.44 2.18
CA PHE A 38 3.33 19.74 0.96
C PHE A 38 4.83 19.70 1.22
N ARG A 39 5.60 19.27 0.22
CA ARG A 39 7.06 19.38 0.20
C ARG A 39 7.45 20.67 -0.50
N ASP A 40 8.43 21.38 0.04
CA ASP A 40 8.98 22.58 -0.61
C ASP A 40 9.64 22.23 -1.96
N ASP A 41 9.57 23.16 -2.91
CA ASP A 41 10.24 23.03 -4.20
C ASP A 41 11.72 23.46 -4.11
N LEU A 42 12.43 22.82 -3.18
CA LEU A 42 13.87 23.03 -2.98
C LEU A 42 14.63 21.77 -3.39
N PRO A 43 15.81 21.91 -4.02
CA PRO A 43 16.67 20.79 -4.33
C PRO A 43 17.32 20.24 -3.04
N GLU A 44 17.39 18.92 -2.94
CA GLU A 44 18.08 18.21 -1.85
C GLU A 44 19.15 17.28 -2.44
N THR A 45 20.32 17.23 -1.80
CA THR A 45 21.42 16.33 -2.18
C THR A 45 21.21 14.94 -1.58
N PHE A 46 21.55 13.91 -2.35
CA PHE A 46 21.64 12.55 -1.82
C PHE A 46 23.07 12.30 -1.35
N GLU A 47 23.28 12.28 -0.03
CA GLU A 47 24.62 12.26 0.58
C GLU A 47 25.41 10.98 0.31
N ASN A 48 24.76 9.84 0.08
CA ASN A 48 25.45 8.55 -0.02
C ASN A 48 25.06 7.75 -1.27
N ARG A 49 25.53 8.24 -2.44
CA ARG A 49 25.33 7.57 -3.73
C ARG A 49 25.88 6.13 -3.73
N GLU A 50 27.03 5.90 -3.09
CA GLU A 50 27.68 4.60 -3.05
C GLU A 50 26.86 3.56 -2.27
N ALA A 51 26.29 3.94 -1.12
CA ALA A 51 25.39 3.06 -0.39
C ALA A 51 24.14 2.70 -1.23
N MET A 52 23.58 3.68 -1.95
CA MET A 52 22.44 3.43 -2.84
C MET A 52 22.79 2.43 -3.94
N ILE A 53 23.95 2.56 -4.59
CA ILE A 53 24.41 1.63 -5.63
C ILE A 53 24.70 0.25 -5.06
N SER A 54 25.32 0.16 -3.87
CA SER A 54 25.63 -1.12 -3.23
C SER A 54 24.37 -1.95 -2.89
N ALA A 55 23.22 -1.29 -2.72
CA ALA A 55 21.95 -1.95 -2.48
C ALA A 55 21.26 -2.44 -3.77
N VAL A 56 21.75 -2.05 -4.95
CA VAL A 56 21.17 -2.46 -6.23
C VAL A 56 21.60 -3.90 -6.55
N PRO A 57 20.64 -4.84 -6.77
CA PRO A 57 20.99 -6.24 -7.02
C PRO A 57 21.77 -6.49 -8.32
N ASN A 58 21.59 -5.64 -9.34
CA ASN A 58 22.27 -5.76 -10.62
C ASN A 58 22.58 -4.37 -11.19
N TYR A 59 23.84 -3.96 -11.08
CA TYR A 59 24.33 -2.66 -11.50
C TYR A 59 25.45 -2.84 -12.53
N GLU A 60 25.34 -2.14 -13.64
CA GLU A 60 26.31 -2.10 -14.73
C GLU A 60 26.55 -0.62 -15.03
N GLU A 61 27.63 -0.05 -14.48
CA GLU A 61 27.87 1.39 -14.46
C GLU A 61 27.68 2.04 -15.87
N PRO A 62 26.86 3.10 -16.00
CA PRO A 62 26.16 3.86 -14.95
C PRO A 62 24.73 3.39 -14.61
N PHE A 63 24.27 2.27 -15.14
CA PHE A 63 22.87 1.87 -15.18
C PHE A 63 22.48 0.73 -14.23
N ILE A 64 21.22 0.75 -13.77
CA ILE A 64 20.59 -0.40 -13.11
C ILE A 64 20.09 -1.35 -14.19
N LYS A 65 20.47 -2.62 -14.11
CA LYS A 65 20.07 -3.64 -15.08
C LYS A 65 18.78 -4.31 -14.65
N VAL A 66 17.77 -4.20 -15.51
CA VAL A 66 16.46 -4.85 -15.32
C VAL A 66 16.22 -5.91 -16.37
N PRO A 67 15.47 -6.99 -16.07
CA PRO A 67 15.03 -7.93 -17.09
C PRO A 67 14.22 -7.20 -18.16
N LYS A 68 14.60 -7.38 -19.42
CA LYS A 68 13.80 -6.88 -20.54
C LYS A 68 12.51 -7.71 -20.59
N VAL A 69 11.38 -7.09 -20.28
CA VAL A 69 10.06 -7.71 -20.49
C VAL A 69 9.86 -7.81 -22.00
N LEU A 70 10.08 -9.00 -22.54
CA LEU A 70 9.67 -9.37 -23.89
C LEU A 70 8.35 -10.12 -23.72
N ASN A 71 7.22 -9.44 -23.95
CA ASN A 71 5.97 -10.15 -24.15
C ASN A 71 6.17 -11.09 -25.35
N LYS A 72 6.01 -12.39 -25.13
CA LYS A 72 5.66 -13.32 -26.20
C LYS A 72 4.17 -13.53 -26.09
N GLU A 73 3.46 -12.86 -26.99
CA GLU A 73 2.05 -13.06 -27.36
C GLU A 73 1.01 -12.90 -26.24
#